data_AF-A0A2H0HRQ5-F1
#
_entry.id   AF-A0A2H0HRQ5-F1
#
_cell.length_a   1.000
_cell.length_b   1.000
_cell.length_c   1.000
_cell.angle_alpha   90.00
_cell.angle_beta   90.00
_cell.angle_gamma   90.00
#
_symmetry.space_group_name_H-M   'P 1'
#
loop_
_entity.id
_entity.type
_entity.pdbx_description
1 polymer ?
#
loop_
_entity_poly.entity_id
_entity_poly.type
_entity_poly.pdbx_seq_one_letter_code
_entity_poly.pdbx_strand_id
1 'polypeptide(L)'
;MVSVNGLMRRSDVPAQMPHAEALRAALPAVCADGGSCIAGPDGEWLLAPQVGAEGLWLAELALAKVHAERQSFDPFGHYSRPDVLDLQVNRARRTGARFADTDGAASRACYVLVGPSCGSWC
;
A
#
# COMPACT_ATOMS: atom_id res chain seq x y z
N MET A 1 -6.29 11.44 8.86
CA MET A 1 -5.39 10.72 7.92
C MET A 1 -4.67 9.62 8.68
N VAL A 2 -4.48 8.45 8.08
CA VAL A 2 -3.69 7.35 8.66
C VAL A 2 -2.50 7.07 7.73
N SER A 3 -1.31 6.91 8.31
CA SER A 3 -0.12 6.46 7.59
C SER A 3 0.38 5.16 8.21
N VAL A 4 0.70 4.19 7.35
CA VAL A 4 1.24 2.89 7.75
C VAL A 4 2.62 2.75 7.14
N ASN A 5 3.63 2.69 7.99
CA ASN A 5 5.02 2.58 7.59
C ASN A 5 5.69 1.40 8.28
N GLY A 6 6.51 0.67 7.53
CA GLY A 6 7.24 -0.49 8.03
C GLY A 6 8.52 -0.10 8.76
N LEU A 7 8.78 -0.74 9.90
CA LEU A 7 10.10 -0.74 10.53
C LEU A 7 10.89 -1.91 9.93
N MET A 8 12.12 -1.64 9.48
CA MET A 8 13.03 -2.67 8.97
C MET A 8 14.44 -2.38 9.45
N ARG A 9 14.98 -3.29 10.25
CA ARG A 9 16.35 -3.28 10.73
C ARG A 9 17.20 -4.20 9.86
N ARG A 10 18.52 -3.98 9.86
CA ARG A 10 19.47 -4.90 9.20
C ARG A 10 19.33 -6.35 9.70
N SER A 11 18.99 -6.52 10.97
CA SER A 11 18.78 -7.83 11.62
C SER A 11 17.67 -8.65 10.98
N ASP A 12 16.70 -7.97 10.35
CA ASP A 12 15.45 -8.58 9.90
C ASP A 12 15.61 -9.29 8.55
N VAL A 13 16.74 -9.09 7.87
CA VAL A 13 17.11 -9.78 6.62
C VAL A 13 17.39 -11.26 6.89
N PRO A 14 16.53 -12.23 6.54
CA PRO A 14 16.70 -13.61 6.99
C PRO A 14 17.98 -14.26 6.43
N ALA A 15 18.61 -15.14 7.20
CA ALA A 15 19.87 -15.79 6.81
C ALA A 15 19.72 -16.72 5.59
N GLN A 16 18.52 -17.28 5.41
CA GLN A 16 18.18 -18.16 4.28
C GLN A 16 17.98 -17.41 2.95
N MET A 17 17.98 -16.08 2.96
CA MET A 17 17.80 -15.31 1.73
C MET A 17 19.08 -15.38 0.87
N PRO A 18 18.96 -15.53 -0.46
CA PRO A 18 20.09 -15.41 -1.35
C PRO A 18 20.87 -14.11 -1.08
N HIS A 19 22.19 -14.23 -0.93
CA HIS A 19 23.10 -13.10 -0.68
C HIS A 19 22.83 -12.31 0.62
N ALA A 20 22.22 -12.91 1.64
CA ALA A 20 21.90 -12.25 2.92
C ALA A 20 23.11 -11.58 3.59
N GLU A 21 24.29 -12.21 3.56
CA GLU A 21 25.51 -11.67 4.16
C GLU A 21 25.95 -10.37 3.45
N ALA A 22 26.04 -10.41 2.12
CA ALA A 22 26.40 -9.24 1.31
C ALA A 22 25.39 -8.10 1.51
N LEU A 23 24.09 -8.42 1.62
CA LEU A 23 23.06 -7.42 1.86
C LEU A 23 23.20 -6.81 3.27
N ARG A 24 23.38 -7.63 4.31
CA ARG A 24 23.58 -7.15 5.69
C ARG A 24 24.84 -6.28 5.81
N ALA A 25 25.90 -6.60 5.07
CA ALA A 25 27.11 -5.79 5.04
C ALA A 25 26.88 -4.40 4.39
N ALA A 26 26.02 -4.33 3.37
CA ALA A 26 25.74 -3.10 2.64
C ALA A 26 24.66 -2.20 3.28
N LEU A 27 23.68 -2.79 3.97
CA LEU A 27 22.55 -2.05 4.55
C LEU A 27 22.95 -1.22 5.77
N PRO A 28 22.32 -0.06 6.04
CA PRO A 28 22.45 0.66 7.31
C PRO A 28 21.83 -0.13 8.47
N ALA A 29 22.05 0.33 9.72
CA ALA A 29 21.50 -0.35 10.90
C ALA A 29 19.95 -0.42 10.90
N VAL A 30 19.32 0.68 10.48
CA VAL A 30 17.88 0.81 10.26
C VAL A 30 17.67 1.23 8.82
N CYS A 31 16.95 0.40 8.05
CA CYS A 31 16.66 0.61 6.63
C CYS A 31 15.37 1.41 6.42
N ALA A 32 14.38 1.15 7.28
CA ALA A 32 13.17 1.94 7.40
C ALA A 32 12.88 2.07 8.90
N ASP A 33 12.63 3.29 9.36
CA ASP A 33 12.46 3.63 10.78
C ASP A 33 10.99 3.62 11.23
N GLY A 34 10.07 3.17 10.38
CA GLY A 34 8.64 3.17 10.67
C GLY A 34 8.04 4.55 10.48
N GLY A 35 7.45 5.13 11.52
CA GLY A 35 6.73 6.40 11.43
C GLY A 35 5.24 6.23 11.12
N SER A 36 4.63 5.13 11.57
CA SER A 36 3.17 5.00 11.52
C SER A 36 2.52 6.07 12.41
N CYS A 37 1.46 6.73 11.90
CA CYS A 37 0.85 7.88 12.56
C CYS A 37 -0.62 8.07 12.20
N ILE A 38 -1.33 8.85 13.02
CA ILE A 38 -2.73 9.23 12.81
C ILE A 38 -2.87 10.73 13.06
N ALA A 39 -3.28 11.46 12.02
CA ALA A 39 -3.62 12.88 12.12
C ALA A 39 -5.14 13.06 12.14
N GLY A 40 -5.60 13.99 12.97
CA GLY A 40 -6.98 14.42 13.09
C GLY A 40 -7.46 15.23 11.87
N PRO A 41 -8.77 15.51 11.77
CA PRO A 41 -9.34 16.31 10.69
C PRO A 41 -8.95 17.79 10.78
N ASP A 42 -8.55 18.25 11.96
CA ASP A 42 -8.00 19.57 12.28
C ASP A 42 -6.51 19.69 11.94
N GLY A 43 -5.86 18.58 11.55
CA GLY A 43 -4.42 18.51 11.27
C GLY A 43 -3.55 18.21 12.50
N GLU A 44 -4.14 18.11 13.68
CA GLU A 44 -3.41 17.77 14.92
C GLU A 44 -3.10 16.27 15.02
N TRP A 45 -2.10 15.90 15.81
CA TRP A 45 -1.75 14.49 16.00
C TRP A 45 -2.70 13.79 16.97
N LEU A 46 -3.42 12.77 16.49
CA LEU A 46 -4.09 11.79 17.35
C LEU A 46 -3.12 10.69 17.79
N LEU A 47 -2.19 10.34 16.90
CA LEU A 47 -1.03 9.50 17.16
C LEU A 47 0.15 10.10 16.41
N ALA A 48 1.12 10.64 17.15
CA ALA A 48 2.36 11.13 16.58
C ALA A 48 3.13 10.00 15.86
N PRO A 49 4.01 10.30 14.89
CA PRO A 49 4.83 9.29 14.22
C PRO A 49 5.62 8.41 15.20
N GLN A 50 5.38 7.10 15.12
CA GLN A 50 6.06 6.11 15.94
C GLN A 50 7.35 5.65 15.24
N VAL A 51 8.47 6.28 15.60
CA VAL A 51 9.79 6.05 15.00
C VAL A 51 10.55 5.01 15.81
N GLY A 52 11.12 4.00 15.13
CA GLY A 52 11.95 2.96 15.73
C GLY A 52 11.19 1.97 16.62
N ALA A 53 9.87 2.08 16.70
CA ALA A 53 9.02 1.32 17.61
C ALA A 53 8.09 0.38 16.83
N GLU A 54 8.06 -0.88 17.26
CA GLU A 54 7.08 -1.87 16.82
C GLU A 54 5.96 -1.93 17.85
N GLY A 55 4.72 -1.98 17.38
CA GLY A 55 3.59 -2.04 18.29
C GLY A 55 2.25 -1.95 17.58
N LEU A 56 1.21 -2.28 18.35
CA LEU A 56 -0.17 -2.01 17.98
C LEU A 56 -0.54 -0.65 18.54
N TRP A 57 -0.83 0.30 17.65
CA TRP A 57 -1.25 1.64 18.01
C TRP A 57 -2.73 1.82 17.73
N LEU A 58 -3.47 2.33 18.71
CA LEU A 58 -4.90 2.53 18.64
C LEU A 58 -5.21 4.00 18.94
N ALA A 59 -6.19 4.56 18.25
CA ALA A 59 -6.69 5.90 18.51
C ALA A 59 -8.22 5.91 18.39
N GLU A 60 -8.87 6.68 19.25
CA GLU A 60 -10.30 6.90 19.18
C GLU A 60 -10.63 8.04 18.22
N LEU A 61 -11.66 7.85 17.39
CA LEU A 61 -12.08 8.80 16.38
C LEU A 61 -13.48 9.31 16.70
N ALA A 62 -13.57 10.58 17.11
CA ALA A 62 -14.85 11.26 17.30
C ALA A 62 -15.39 11.75 15.95
N LEU A 63 -16.39 11.07 15.39
CA LEU A 63 -17.00 11.44 14.10
C LEU A 63 -17.60 12.87 14.12
N ALA A 64 -18.06 13.34 15.28
CA ALA A 64 -18.55 14.71 15.44
C ALA A 64 -17.50 15.78 15.05
N LYS A 65 -16.21 15.55 15.37
CA LYS A 65 -15.13 16.44 14.93
C LYS A 65 -14.99 16.47 13.41
N VAL A 66 -15.13 15.32 12.74
CA VAL A 66 -15.05 15.27 11.28
C VAL A 66 -16.16 16.10 10.64
N HIS A 67 -17.38 16.04 11.17
CA HIS A 67 -18.48 16.87 10.70
C HIS A 67 -18.25 18.36 10.94
N ALA A 68 -17.72 18.73 12.12
CA ALA A 68 -17.40 20.11 12.44
C ALA A 68 -16.33 20.69 11.50
N GLU A 69 -15.24 19.96 11.26
CA GLU A 69 -14.17 20.41 10.37
C GLU A 69 -14.64 20.46 8.90
N ARG A 70 -15.46 19.50 8.46
CA ARG A 70 -16.08 19.58 7.11
C ARG A 70 -17.04 20.76 6.97
N GLN A 71 -17.75 21.14 8.04
CA GLN A 71 -18.58 22.35 8.02
C GLN A 71 -17.72 23.61 7.89
N SER A 72 -16.55 23.61 8.53
CA SER A 72 -15.56 24.69 8.44
C SER A 72 -14.95 24.80 7.03
N PHE A 73 -14.60 23.67 6.41
CA PHE A 73 -13.97 23.64 5.09
C PHE A 73 -14.40 22.42 4.24
N ASP A 74 -15.19 22.67 3.18
CA ASP A 74 -15.63 21.64 2.22
C ASP A 74 -15.26 22.01 0.76
N PRO A 75 -14.05 21.64 0.28
CA PRO A 75 -13.54 22.07 -1.02
C PRO A 75 -14.32 21.53 -2.22
N PHE A 76 -14.97 20.36 -2.07
CA PHE A 76 -15.84 19.78 -3.10
C PHE A 76 -17.34 20.01 -2.84
N GLY A 77 -17.68 20.74 -1.77
CA GLY A 77 -19.04 21.12 -1.42
C GLY A 77 -19.31 22.59 -1.71
N HIS A 78 -19.56 23.38 -0.67
CA HIS A 78 -19.95 24.79 -0.80
C HIS A 78 -18.84 25.70 -1.39
N TYR A 79 -17.57 25.30 -1.29
CA TYR A 79 -16.46 26.00 -1.93
C TYR A 79 -16.16 25.50 -3.35
N SER A 80 -16.91 24.52 -3.85
CA SER A 80 -16.69 24.00 -5.21
C SER A 80 -16.96 25.07 -6.27
N ARG A 81 -16.08 25.11 -7.28
CA ARG A 81 -16.21 25.95 -8.48
C ARG A 81 -16.18 25.08 -9.73
N PRO A 82 -17.27 24.32 -10.00
CA PRO A 82 -17.33 23.42 -11.14
C PRO A 82 -17.28 24.18 -12.49
N ASP A 83 -17.51 25.48 -12.48
CA ASP A 83 -17.32 26.36 -13.64
C ASP A 83 -15.84 26.65 -13.96
N VAL A 84 -14.93 26.41 -13.01
CA VAL A 84 -13.48 26.61 -13.19
C VAL A 84 -12.76 25.28 -13.38
N LEU A 85 -13.07 24.27 -12.55
CA LEU A 85 -12.43 22.96 -12.58
C LEU A 85 -13.47 21.86 -12.49
N ASP A 86 -13.50 21.00 -13.51
CA ASP A 86 -14.26 19.75 -13.53
C ASP A 86 -13.28 18.55 -13.65
N LEU A 87 -13.44 17.54 -12.78
CA LEU A 87 -12.62 16.33 -12.79
C LEU A 87 -13.45 15.14 -13.24
N GLN A 88 -13.15 14.64 -14.44
CA GLN A 88 -13.80 13.45 -14.99
C GLN A 88 -12.97 12.19 -14.72
N VAL A 89 -13.57 11.21 -14.04
CA VAL A 89 -12.90 9.95 -13.68
C VAL A 89 -13.39 8.80 -14.56
N ASN A 90 -12.48 8.21 -15.35
CA ASN A 90 -12.77 6.96 -16.05
C ASN A 90 -12.68 5.77 -15.09
N ARG A 91 -13.83 5.18 -14.77
CA ARG A 91 -13.95 4.03 -13.85
C ARG A 91 -13.85 2.67 -14.55
N ALA A 92 -13.56 2.62 -15.85
CA ALA A 92 -13.40 1.36 -16.56
C ALA A 92 -12.20 0.58 -16.01
N ARG A 93 -12.41 -0.72 -15.72
CA ARG A 93 -11.33 -1.62 -15.32
C ARG A 93 -10.31 -1.70 -16.45
N ARG A 94 -9.07 -1.27 -16.19
CA ARG A 94 -7.96 -1.37 -17.15
C ARG A 94 -7.19 -2.65 -16.86
N THR A 95 -7.00 -3.49 -17.87
CA THR A 95 -6.07 -4.62 -17.79
C THR A 95 -4.67 -4.14 -18.17
N GLY A 96 -3.66 -4.48 -17.36
CA GLY A 96 -2.27 -4.06 -17.55
C GLY A 96 -1.53 -4.80 -18.67
N ALA A 97 -2.18 -5.78 -19.29
CA ALA A 97 -1.64 -6.53 -20.42
C ALA A 97 -2.71 -6.70 -21.49
N ARG A 98 -2.29 -6.57 -22.74
CA ARG A 98 -3.03 -6.98 -23.94
C ARG A 98 -2.16 -8.02 -24.61
N PHE A 99 -2.62 -9.26 -24.62
CA PHE A 99 -1.95 -10.34 -25.33
C PHE A 99 -2.48 -10.33 -26.77
N ALA A 100 -1.58 -10.18 -27.73
CA ALA A 100 -1.90 -10.33 -29.14
C ALA A 100 -1.47 -11.74 -29.53
N ASP A 101 -2.38 -12.70 -29.40
CA ASP A 101 -2.19 -14.00 -30.02
C ASP A 101 -2.53 -13.83 -31.50
N THR A 102 -1.51 -13.86 -32.37
CA THR A 102 -1.74 -13.91 -33.82
C THR A 102 -2.42 -15.23 -34.16
N ASP A 103 -3.70 -15.17 -34.53
CA ASP A 103 -4.41 -16.27 -35.16
C ASP A 103 -3.76 -16.59 -36.52
N GLY A 104 -2.85 -17.56 -36.48
CA GLY A 104 -2.17 -18.11 -37.63
C GLY A 104 -1.91 -19.59 -37.42
N ALA A 105 -2.95 -20.39 -37.70
CA ALA A 105 -2.90 -21.84 -37.89
C ALA A 105 -2.53 -22.71 -36.67
N ALA A 106 -3.53 -23.45 -36.20
CA ALA A 106 -3.50 -24.77 -35.59
C ALA A 106 -2.19 -25.29 -34.97
N SER A 107 -2.31 -25.56 -33.67
CA SER A 107 -1.66 -26.66 -32.93
C SER A 107 -0.14 -26.58 -32.76
N ARG A 108 0.26 -25.97 -31.65
CA ARG A 108 1.08 -26.66 -30.65
C ARG A 108 0.89 -25.94 -29.33
N ALA A 109 -0.08 -26.41 -28.55
CA ALA A 109 -0.20 -26.00 -27.18
C ALA A 109 1.08 -26.40 -26.45
N CYS A 110 1.95 -25.43 -26.20
CA CYS A 110 3.01 -25.58 -25.21
C CYS A 110 2.34 -25.39 -23.85
N TYR A 111 1.65 -26.43 -23.39
CA TYR A 111 1.23 -26.50 -21.99
C TYR A 111 2.52 -26.63 -21.16
N VAL A 112 2.88 -25.58 -20.41
CA VAL A 112 3.75 -25.77 -19.26
C VAL A 112 2.89 -26.45 -18.21
N LEU A 113 2.92 -27.78 -18.23
CA LEU A 113 2.40 -28.61 -17.15
C LEU A 113 3.24 -28.32 -15.91
N VAL A 114 2.78 -27.41 -15.06
CA VAL A 114 3.18 -27.41 -13.64
C VAL A 114 2.40 -28.56 -12.99
N GLY A 115 2.90 -29.78 -13.20
CA GLY A 115 2.40 -30.92 -12.47
C GLY A 115 2.82 -30.80 -11.00
N PRO A 116 1.90 -30.92 -10.03
CA PRO A 116 2.29 -31.39 -8.72
C PRO A 116 2.53 -32.90 -8.88
N SER A 117 3.78 -33.35 -8.73
CA SER A 117 4.02 -34.75 -8.42
C SER A 117 3.41 -35.02 -7.05
N CYS A 118 2.19 -35.57 -7.08
CA CYS A 118 1.54 -36.51 -6.17
C CYS A 118 2.18 -36.71 -4.78
N GLY A 119 1.37 -36.48 -3.73
CA GLY A 119 1.70 -36.87 -2.35
C GLY A 119 0.60 -36.59 -1.34
N SER A 120 -0.61 -37.10 -1.61
CA SER A 120 -1.70 -37.41 -0.66
C SER A 120 -1.94 -36.45 0.52
N TRP A 121 -2.83 -35.47 0.39
CA TRP A 121 -3.69 -35.06 1.52
C TRP A 121 -5.07 -34.68 0.99
N CYS A 122 -6.07 -35.44 1.47
CA CYS A 122 -7.48 -35.07 1.49
C CYS A 122 -7.70 -33.72 2.18
#